data_AF-A0A1V2LXU4-F1
#
_entry.id   AF-A0A1V2LXU4-F1
#
_cell.length_a   1.000
_cell.length_b   1.000
_cell.length_c   1.000
_cell.angle_alpha   90.00
_cell.angle_beta   90.00
_cell.angle_gamma   90.00
#
_symmetry.space_group_name_H-M   'P 1'
#
loop_
_entity.id
_entity.type
_entity.pdbx_description
1 polymer ?
#
loop_
_entity_poly.entity_id
_entity_poly.type
_entity_poly.pdbx_seq_one_letter_code
_entity_poly.pdbx_strand_id
1 'polypeptide(L)'
;MHFGTPKFVYIIADGRWAQCSGDTAHKRAIEVLFLYAQTNYITQISTRGDIINFLKRATSHTLHIVYNEASKNIELRGMGTTLTVATIIKSKMYCAHVGDSRIYFLSEKNIKQITTDHSIVRNV
;
A
#
# COMPACT_ATOMS: atom_id res chain seq x y z
N MET A 1 -15.07 -13.40 -20.21
CA MET A 1 -15.67 -12.72 -19.03
C MET A 1 -14.88 -11.45 -18.76
N HIS A 2 -15.50 -10.27 -18.80
CA HIS A 2 -14.81 -9.02 -18.40
C HIS A 2 -14.67 -8.97 -16.87
N PHE A 3 -13.42 -8.94 -16.36
CA PHE A 3 -13.13 -8.44 -15.03
C PHE A 3 -13.40 -6.93 -15.07
N GLY A 4 -14.20 -6.40 -14.14
CA GLY A 4 -14.56 -4.98 -14.17
C GLY A 4 -13.34 -4.09 -13.95
N THR A 5 -13.45 -2.80 -14.31
CA THR A 5 -12.42 -1.81 -13.97
C THR A 5 -12.57 -1.37 -12.50
N PRO A 6 -11.46 -1.30 -11.74
CA PRO A 6 -11.51 -0.76 -10.38
C PRO A 6 -11.88 0.73 -10.45
N LYS A 7 -12.97 1.11 -9.76
CA LYS A 7 -13.45 2.51 -9.74
C LYS A 7 -12.75 3.36 -8.68
N PHE A 8 -12.27 2.72 -7.63
CA PHE A 8 -11.68 3.40 -6.46
C PHE A 8 -10.46 2.63 -5.95
N VAL A 9 -9.47 3.38 -5.48
CA VAL A 9 -8.30 2.86 -4.75
C VAL A 9 -8.32 3.51 -3.37
N TYR A 10 -8.26 2.68 -2.34
CA TYR A 10 -8.19 3.10 -0.94
C TYR A 10 -6.76 2.91 -0.46
N ILE A 11 -6.19 3.92 0.19
CA ILE A 11 -4.79 3.93 0.61
C ILE A 11 -4.72 4.37 2.07
N ILE A 12 -3.99 3.60 2.87
CA ILE A 12 -3.55 3.98 4.21
C ILE A 12 -2.03 3.90 4.22
N ALA A 13 -1.39 4.99 4.63
CA ALA A 13 0.05 5.06 4.82
C ALA A 13 0.33 5.79 6.13
N ASP A 14 1.01 5.11 7.05
CA ASP A 14 1.42 5.65 8.33
C ASP A 14 2.95 5.75 8.36
N GLY A 15 3.45 6.98 8.39
CA GLY A 15 4.88 7.24 8.30
C GLY A 15 5.59 6.97 9.64
N ARG A 16 6.81 6.44 9.56
CA ARG A 16 7.70 6.25 10.71
C ARG A 16 8.95 7.11 10.54
N TRP A 17 9.40 7.70 11.64
CA TRP A 17 10.42 8.74 11.65
C TRP A 17 11.70 8.39 12.38
N ALA A 18 12.82 8.74 11.76
CA ALA A 18 14.09 8.99 12.43
C ALA A 18 14.35 10.50 12.30
N GLN A 19 14.44 11.19 13.44
CA GLN A 19 14.75 12.63 13.61
C GLN A 19 14.26 13.61 12.51
N CYS A 20 13.19 14.35 12.82
CA CYS A 20 12.81 15.65 12.23
C CYS A 20 12.21 15.75 10.80
N SER A 21 11.97 14.67 10.05
CA SER A 21 11.34 14.76 8.70
C SER A 21 9.85 14.40 8.65
N GLY A 22 9.15 14.57 9.79
CA GLY A 22 7.87 14.02 10.28
C GLY A 22 6.66 13.89 9.35
N ASP A 23 6.68 14.56 8.20
CA ASP A 23 5.48 14.79 7.41
C ASP A 23 5.59 14.33 5.95
N THR A 24 6.74 13.77 5.54
CA THR A 24 7.04 13.56 4.11
C THR A 24 6.84 12.12 3.62
N ALA A 25 7.04 11.10 4.46
CA ALA A 25 7.11 9.70 4.02
C ALA A 25 5.78 9.17 3.44
N HIS A 26 4.69 9.34 4.18
CA HIS A 26 3.36 8.86 3.77
C HIS A 26 2.84 9.65 2.56
N LYS A 27 3.04 10.97 2.54
CA LYS A 27 2.64 11.84 1.40
C LYS A 27 3.36 11.40 0.14
N ARG A 28 4.67 11.18 0.24
CA ARG A 28 5.50 10.71 -0.86
C ARG A 28 5.08 9.34 -1.35
N ALA A 29 4.77 8.42 -0.45
CA ALA A 29 4.28 7.10 -0.82
C ALA A 29 2.94 7.16 -1.58
N ILE A 30 2.00 7.98 -1.11
CA ILE A 30 0.70 8.19 -1.79
C ILE A 30 0.93 8.78 -3.18
N GLU A 31 1.78 9.80 -3.31
CA GLU A 31 2.11 10.43 -4.59
C GLU A 31 2.72 9.43 -5.59
N VAL A 32 3.75 8.69 -5.18
CA VAL A 32 4.41 7.69 -6.04
C VAL A 32 3.45 6.58 -6.44
N LEU A 33 2.62 6.10 -5.51
CA LEU A 33 1.61 5.08 -5.82
C LEU A 33 0.58 5.59 -6.83
N PHE A 34 0.13 6.83 -6.67
CA PHE A 34 -0.81 7.47 -7.59
C PHE A 34 -0.22 7.60 -8.99
N LEU A 35 1.01 8.11 -9.10
CA LEU A 35 1.71 8.22 -10.38
C LEU A 35 1.96 6.85 -11.03
N TYR A 36 2.37 5.85 -10.25
CA TYR A 36 2.51 4.47 -10.73
C TYR A 36 1.17 3.96 -11.26
N ALA A 37 0.09 4.20 -10.51
CA ALA A 37 -1.23 3.74 -10.89
C ALA A 37 -1.72 4.42 -12.17
N GLN A 38 -1.53 5.72 -12.35
CA GLN A 38 -1.90 6.44 -13.56
C GLN A 38 -1.11 5.98 -14.80
N THR A 39 0.21 5.83 -14.65
CA THR A 39 1.11 5.48 -15.77
C THR A 39 1.01 4.01 -16.18
N ASN A 40 0.69 3.13 -15.24
CA ASN A 40 0.58 1.69 -15.46
C ASN A 40 -0.86 1.21 -15.42
N TYR A 41 -1.85 2.11 -15.47
CA TYR A 41 -3.26 1.73 -15.41
C TYR A 41 -3.61 0.88 -16.62
N ILE A 42 -3.58 -0.44 -16.42
CA ILE A 42 -3.85 -1.42 -17.46
C ILE A 42 -5.33 -1.25 -17.84
N THR A 43 -5.59 -0.79 -19.06
CA THR A 43 -6.93 -0.68 -19.64
C THR A 43 -7.63 -2.03 -19.85
N GLN A 44 -6.98 -3.13 -19.47
CA GLN A 44 -7.49 -4.49 -19.50
C GLN A 44 -7.00 -5.32 -18.29
N ILE A 45 -7.41 -4.96 -17.07
CA ILE A 45 -7.43 -5.93 -15.97
C ILE A 45 -8.43 -7.02 -16.37
N SER A 46 -7.94 -8.10 -16.96
CA SER A 46 -8.76 -9.15 -17.56
C SER A 46 -8.97 -10.33 -16.60
N THR A 47 -8.05 -10.48 -15.64
CA THR A 47 -8.03 -11.59 -14.71
C THR A 47 -7.78 -11.15 -13.26
N ARG A 48 -8.06 -12.07 -12.34
CA ARG A 48 -7.66 -11.95 -10.94
C ARG A 48 -6.14 -11.79 -10.77
N GLY A 49 -5.35 -12.47 -11.60
CA GLY A 49 -3.89 -12.43 -11.54
C GLY A 49 -3.36 -11.03 -11.85
N ASP A 50 -3.99 -10.35 -12.81
CA ASP A 50 -3.57 -9.02 -13.25
C ASP A 50 -3.69 -7.99 -12.13
N ILE A 51 -4.82 -7.99 -11.41
CA ILE A 51 -5.01 -7.05 -10.29
C ILE A 51 -4.06 -7.35 -9.12
N ILE A 52 -3.83 -8.63 -8.80
CA ILE A 52 -2.89 -9.02 -7.73
C ILE A 52 -1.46 -8.58 -8.10
N ASN A 53 -1.03 -8.84 -9.33
CA ASN A 53 0.29 -8.47 -9.80
C ASN A 53 0.45 -6.94 -9.89
N PHE A 54 -0.59 -6.23 -10.32
CA PHE A 54 -0.59 -4.77 -10.35
C PHE A 54 -0.39 -4.19 -8.94
N LEU A 55 -1.22 -4.60 -7.97
CA LEU A 55 -1.09 -4.13 -6.58
C LEU A 55 0.28 -4.48 -6.01
N LYS A 56 0.78 -5.70 -6.22
CA LYS A 56 2.11 -6.13 -5.77
C LYS A 56 3.22 -5.23 -6.33
N ARG A 57 3.21 -4.96 -7.64
CA ARG A 57 4.23 -4.12 -8.29
C ARG A 57 4.13 -2.66 -7.86
N ALA A 58 2.91 -2.12 -7.78
CA ALA A 58 2.66 -0.75 -7.35
C ALA A 58 3.20 -0.54 -5.92
N THR A 59 2.80 -1.39 -4.97
CA THR A 59 3.27 -1.32 -3.58
C THR A 59 4.78 -1.49 -3.48
N SER A 60 5.37 -2.46 -4.18
CA SER A 60 6.82 -2.70 -4.13
C SER A 60 7.62 -1.54 -4.72
N HIS A 61 7.15 -0.98 -5.84
CA HIS A 61 7.77 0.17 -6.49
C HIS A 61 7.72 1.40 -5.57
N THR A 62 6.55 1.71 -5.02
CA THR A 62 6.37 2.83 -4.09
C THR A 62 7.32 2.75 -2.89
N LEU A 63 7.36 1.61 -2.21
CA LEU A 63 8.23 1.43 -1.04
C LEU A 63 9.71 1.48 -1.42
N HIS A 64 10.09 0.96 -2.59
CA HIS A 64 11.46 1.04 -3.08
C HIS A 64 11.90 2.48 -3.35
N ILE A 65 11.04 3.31 -3.96
CA ILE A 65 11.34 4.73 -4.19
C ILE A 65 11.52 5.48 -2.87
N VAL A 66 10.57 5.32 -1.93
CA VAL A 66 10.64 5.97 -0.60
C VAL A 66 11.92 5.56 0.14
N TYR A 67 12.26 4.28 0.13
CA TYR A 67 13.50 3.77 0.74
C TYR A 67 14.75 4.34 0.07
N ASN A 68 14.79 4.38 -1.27
CA ASN A 68 15.94 4.89 -2.01
C ASN A 68 16.16 6.39 -1.76
N GLU A 69 15.08 7.18 -1.71
CA GLU A 69 15.13 8.61 -1.35
C GLU A 69 15.65 8.81 0.08
N ALA A 70 15.14 8.02 1.03
CA ALA A 70 15.61 8.01 2.41
C ALA A 70 17.10 7.64 2.54
N SER A 71 17.60 6.75 1.68
CA SER A 71 19.01 6.30 1.71
C SER A 71 19.99 7.33 1.13
N LYS A 72 19.52 8.23 0.26
CA LYS A 72 20.35 9.22 -0.45
C LYS A 72 20.38 10.58 0.24
N ASN A 73 19.40 10.90 1.07
CA ASN A 73 19.32 12.16 1.78
C ASN A 73 19.51 11.92 3.28
N ILE A 74 20.56 12.51 3.86
CA ILE A 74 20.87 12.37 5.28
C ILE A 74 19.73 12.85 6.18
N GLU A 75 18.99 13.88 5.75
CA GLU A 75 17.83 14.46 6.46
C GLU A 75 16.59 13.55 6.41
N LEU A 76 16.58 12.57 5.49
CA LEU A 76 15.51 11.57 5.35
C LEU A 76 15.95 10.19 5.82
N ARG A 77 17.16 10.06 6.39
CA ARG A 77 17.71 8.76 6.78
C ARG A 77 16.81 8.13 7.84
N GLY A 78 16.36 6.90 7.59
CA GLY A 78 15.46 6.17 8.47
C GLY A 78 13.98 6.52 8.29
N MET A 79 13.65 7.39 7.33
CA MET A 79 12.28 7.59 6.87
C MET A 79 11.71 6.28 6.31
N GLY A 80 10.50 5.95 6.73
CA GLY A 80 9.73 4.82 6.19
C GLY A 80 8.24 5.06 6.35
N THR A 81 7.42 4.20 5.76
CA THR A 81 5.97 4.25 5.95
C THR A 81 5.41 2.84 5.85
N THR A 82 4.33 2.58 6.58
CA THR A 82 3.42 1.50 6.21
C THR A 82 2.76 1.83 4.87
N LEU A 83 2.30 0.81 4.17
CA LEU A 83 1.49 1.01 2.97
C LEU A 83 0.46 -0.11 2.86
N THR A 84 -0.80 0.26 2.99
CA THR A 84 -1.95 -0.63 2.81
C THR A 84 -2.81 -0.07 1.69
N VAL A 85 -3.01 -0.86 0.65
CA VAL A 85 -3.76 -0.45 -0.54
C VAL A 85 -4.86 -1.47 -0.78
N ALA A 86 -6.07 -1.01 -1.07
CA ALA A 86 -7.19 -1.87 -1.43
C ALA A 86 -7.96 -1.32 -2.62
N THR A 87 -8.53 -2.21 -3.42
CA THR A 87 -9.51 -1.86 -4.44
C THR A 87 -10.62 -2.91 -4.48
N ILE A 88 -11.78 -2.51 -4.98
CA ILE A 88 -12.95 -3.36 -5.08
C ILE A 88 -13.30 -3.51 -6.56
N ILE A 89 -13.37 -4.75 -7.02
CA ILE A 89 -13.84 -5.09 -8.37
C ILE A 89 -15.03 -6.04 -8.21
N LYS A 90 -16.20 -5.60 -8.67
CA LYS A 90 -17.49 -6.28 -8.42
C LYS A 90 -17.70 -6.43 -6.91
N SER A 91 -17.74 -7.66 -6.40
CA SER A 91 -17.97 -7.96 -4.97
C SER A 91 -16.74 -8.54 -4.29
N LYS A 92 -15.54 -8.30 -4.83
CA LYS A 92 -14.28 -8.80 -4.27
C LYS A 92 -13.32 -7.65 -4.00
N MET A 93 -12.79 -7.62 -2.78
CA MET A 93 -11.69 -6.74 -2.40
C MET A 93 -10.36 -7.41 -2.76
N TYR A 94 -9.46 -6.63 -3.33
CA TYR A 94 -8.06 -6.98 -3.56
C TYR A 94 -7.21 -5.98 -2.79
N CYS A 95 -6.21 -6.46 -2.06
CA CYS A 95 -5.35 -5.59 -1.28
C CYS A 95 -3.89 -6.04 -1.31
N ALA A 96 -3.00 -5.08 -1.06
CA ALA A 96 -1.59 -5.28 -0.76
C ALA A 96 -1.28 -4.51 0.53
N HIS A 97 -0.43 -5.08 1.38
CA HIS A 97 -0.21 -4.57 2.73
C HIS A 97 1.25 -4.78 3.15
N VAL A 98 1.86 -3.71 3.68
CA VAL A 98 3.18 -3.73 4.32
C VAL A 98 3.14 -2.83 5.56
N GLY A 99 3.53 -3.38 6.72
CA GLY A 99 3.56 -2.66 7.99
C GLY A 99 2.53 -3.21 8.97
N ASP A 100 2.01 -2.36 9.84
CA ASP A 100 1.09 -2.74 10.93
C ASP A 100 -0.25 -1.98 10.87
N SER A 101 -0.51 -1.24 9.80
CA SER A 101 -1.86 -0.77 9.46
C SER A 101 -2.79 -1.95 9.15
N ARG A 102 -4.10 -1.82 9.39
CA ARG A 102 -4.99 -3.00 9.38
C ARG A 102 -6.21 -2.83 8.49
N ILE A 103 -6.60 -3.92 7.83
CA ILE A 103 -7.91 -4.05 7.17
C ILE A 103 -8.76 -5.02 8.00
N TYR A 104 -9.98 -4.61 8.31
CA TYR A 104 -10.97 -5.44 8.97
C TYR A 104 -12.18 -5.67 8.07
N PHE A 105 -12.71 -6.90 8.09
CA PHE A 105 -14.03 -7.22 7.56
C PHE A 105 -15.03 -7.25 8.72
N LEU A 106 -16.06 -6.41 8.63
CA LEU A 106 -17.12 -6.31 9.61
C LEU A 106 -18.38 -6.98 9.05
N SER A 107 -18.99 -7.86 9.85
CA SER A 107 -20.31 -8.41 9.61
C SER A 107 -21.19 -8.20 10.84
N GLU A 108 -22.49 -8.43 10.73
CA GLU A 108 -23.42 -8.36 11.86
C GLU A 108 -23.00 -9.24 13.05
N LYS A 109 -22.24 -10.32 12.79
CA LYS A 109 -21.89 -11.33 13.80
C LYS A 109 -20.46 -11.22 14.31
N ASN A 110 -19.55 -10.59 13.56
CA ASN A 110 -18.13 -10.57 13.91
C ASN A 110 -17.33 -9.46 13.22
N ILE A 111 -16.15 -9.21 13.80
CA ILE A 111 -15.09 -8.41 13.22
C ILE A 111 -13.90 -9.34 12.97
N LYS A 112 -13.38 -9.38 11.74
CA LYS A 112 -12.24 -10.22 11.36
C LYS A 112 -11.12 -9.36 10.78
N GLN A 113 -9.92 -9.45 11.33
CA GLN A 113 -8.74 -8.86 10.72
C GLN A 113 -8.34 -9.64 9.46
N ILE A 114 -8.14 -8.92 8.36
CA ILE A 114 -7.76 -9.49 7.05
C ILE A 114 -6.25 -9.45 6.85
N THR A 115 -5.58 -8.41 7.34
CA THR A 115 -4.12 -8.25 7.29
C THR A 115 -3.45 -8.97 8.46
N THR A 116 -2.17 -9.31 8.32
CA THR A 116 -1.30 -9.74 9.42
C THR A 116 -0.25 -8.65 9.61
N ASP A 117 -0.08 -8.17 10.84
CA ASP A 117 0.87 -7.10 11.13
C ASP A 117 2.31 -7.58 10.84
N HIS A 118 3.04 -6.81 10.03
CA HIS A 118 4.47 -7.00 9.77
C HIS A 118 5.31 -6.22 10.79
N SER A 119 5.02 -6.42 12.07
CA SER A 119 5.84 -5.86 13.14
C SER A 119 7.02 -6.78 13.45
N ILE A 120 8.20 -6.18 13.63
CA ILE A 120 9.29 -6.88 14.31
C ILE A 120 8.86 -6.95 15.77
N VAL A 121 8.41 -8.10 16.24
CA VAL A 121 8.34 -8.35 17.68
C VAL A 121 9.78 -8.29 18.17
N ARG A 122 10.20 -7.12 18.70
CA ARG A 122 11.38 -7.09 19.56
C ARG A 122 10.97 -7.87 20.80
N ASN A 123 11.39 -9.12 20.87
CA ASN A 123 11.56 -9.75 22.17
C ASN A 123 12.51 -8.84 22.95
N VAL A 124 12.03 -8.43 24.12
CA VAL A 124 12.76 -7.71 25.17
C VAL A 124 14.17 -8.26 25.37
#